data_AF-L0B2J4-F1
#
_entry.id   AF-L0B2J4-F1
#
_cell.length_a   1.000
_cell.length_b   1.000
_cell.length_c   1.000
_cell.angle_alpha   90.00
_cell.angle_beta   90.00
_cell.angle_gamma   90.00
#
_symmetry.space_group_name_H-M   'P 1'
#
loop_
_entity.id
_entity.type
_entity.pdbx_description
1 polymer ?
#
loop_
_entity_poly.entity_id
_entity_poly.type
_entity_poly.pdbx_seq_one_letter_code
_entity_poly.pdbx_strand_id
1 'polypeptide(L)'
;MELTYVDVDNSELFYSHLLGNKFFSVGTQWINLERECSEQIKIIYKFCNVKNGNLEVDLDSMEIMHLDDSGSWVPASNIYGKPVYLESTEQISSIGKFINIEILENQLKMLNELMSLDPECKYLILSRIKILAFMGEKIDYNDLYTKISQIDSFRKSYYDDMNSQLKIRPILKRAISENVNSPAVDLSYMSIHTIKYRTITPYFHIHSLNLKGNNVSNKTLFESGIPLLIFIEHLDLSQNKIENLSDIIAAFKHINCIKRLDLSKNPITPIRDDTILGIRNIEEIDISQTPFAENILSIFCKNNFNSEKLPNFGNFIVNCELKEGYVITGSTDCNSFTKLSDQYIITLSNKGF
;
A
#
# COMPACT_ATOMS: atom_id res chain seq x y z
N MET A 1 -19.53 25.80 6.70
CA MET A 1 -18.87 26.59 5.66
C MET A 1 -17.57 25.89 5.35
N GLU A 2 -17.38 25.46 4.11
CA GLU A 2 -16.03 25.16 3.62
C GLU A 2 -15.26 26.48 3.72
N LEU A 3 -14.15 26.49 4.46
CA LEU A 3 -13.21 27.60 4.42
C LEU A 3 -12.57 27.57 3.03
N THR A 4 -13.19 28.27 2.08
CA THR A 4 -12.64 28.50 0.76
C THR A 4 -11.46 29.44 0.91
N TYR A 5 -10.25 28.89 0.96
CA TYR A 5 -8.93 29.40 0.51
C TYR A 5 -8.50 30.86 0.69
N VAL A 6 -9.34 31.71 1.26
CA VAL A 6 -9.23 33.16 1.26
C VAL A 6 -9.46 33.58 2.71
N ASP A 7 -8.44 34.23 3.28
CA ASP A 7 -8.39 34.82 4.62
C ASP A 7 -8.10 33.87 5.79
N VAL A 8 -7.03 33.06 5.69
CA VAL A 8 -6.33 32.60 6.90
C VAL A 8 -5.27 33.64 7.25
N ASP A 9 -5.52 34.44 8.28
CA ASP A 9 -4.50 35.30 8.88
C ASP A 9 -3.51 34.41 9.65
N ASN A 10 -2.20 34.55 9.39
CA ASN A 10 -1.13 33.78 10.05
C ASN A 10 -1.13 33.95 11.58
N SER A 11 -1.89 34.91 12.13
CA SER A 11 -2.06 35.12 13.57
C SER A 11 -3.19 34.31 14.21
N GLU A 12 -4.12 33.75 13.43
CA GLU A 12 -5.26 32.98 13.97
C GLU A 12 -4.83 31.59 14.47
N LEU A 13 -5.33 31.23 15.66
CA LEU A 13 -5.22 29.87 16.18
C LEU A 13 -6.34 29.01 15.57
N PHE A 14 -6.07 27.73 15.42
CA PHE A 14 -7.02 26.73 14.95
C PHE A 14 -7.03 25.55 15.92
N TYR A 15 -8.14 24.81 15.96
CA TYR A 15 -8.16 23.53 16.65
C TYR A 15 -8.85 22.42 15.86
N SER A 16 -8.44 21.18 16.17
CA SER A 16 -9.07 19.95 15.67
C SER A 16 -9.22 18.95 16.80
N HIS A 17 -10.36 18.27 16.80
CA HIS A 17 -10.57 17.00 17.48
C HIS A 17 -10.01 15.88 16.58
N LEU A 18 -9.43 14.82 17.14
CA LEU A 18 -8.53 13.88 16.45
C LEU A 18 -9.23 13.16 15.28
N LEU A 19 -8.67 13.33 14.07
CA LEU A 19 -8.96 12.56 12.84
C LEU A 19 -10.47 12.37 12.54
N GLY A 20 -11.15 13.45 12.12
CA GLY A 20 -12.45 13.32 11.47
C GLY A 20 -13.28 14.61 11.38
N ASN A 21 -12.96 15.64 12.16
CA ASN A 21 -13.82 16.81 12.30
C ASN A 21 -13.21 18.10 11.74
N LYS A 22 -14.12 19.00 11.31
CA LYS A 22 -13.87 20.25 10.58
C LYS A 22 -12.85 21.14 11.29
N PHE A 23 -12.02 21.85 10.53
CA PHE A 23 -11.14 22.91 11.02
C PHE A 23 -11.99 24.04 11.61
N PHE A 24 -11.71 24.43 12.86
CA PHE A 24 -12.36 25.59 13.50
C PHE A 24 -11.34 26.71 13.70
N SER A 25 -11.61 27.90 13.14
CA SER A 25 -10.83 29.10 13.45
C SER A 25 -11.18 29.60 14.85
N VAL A 26 -10.16 30.02 15.59
CA VAL A 26 -10.29 30.55 16.96
C VAL A 26 -10.62 32.05 16.87
N GLY A 27 -11.84 32.35 16.42
CA GLY A 27 -12.46 33.67 16.58
C GLY A 27 -13.09 33.85 17.97
N THR A 28 -13.49 35.07 18.34
CA THR A 28 -13.93 35.50 19.68
C THR A 28 -15.24 34.87 20.25
N GLN A 29 -15.71 33.72 19.75
CA GLN A 29 -16.89 33.05 20.31
C GLN A 29 -16.67 31.53 20.45
N TRP A 30 -15.99 31.16 21.54
CA TRP A 30 -15.70 29.78 21.93
C TRP A 30 -16.91 28.95 22.41
N ILE A 31 -18.08 29.54 22.65
CA ILE A 31 -18.98 28.97 23.67
C ILE A 31 -20.01 27.95 23.14
N ASN A 32 -20.32 27.92 21.83
CA ASN A 32 -21.54 27.23 21.38
C ASN A 32 -21.38 26.01 20.45
N LEU A 33 -20.16 25.61 20.05
CA LEU A 33 -19.95 24.45 19.17
C LEU A 33 -19.31 23.23 19.85
N GLU A 34 -18.76 23.36 21.06
CA GLU A 34 -18.03 22.28 21.77
C GLU A 34 -18.93 21.21 22.43
N ARG A 35 -20.27 21.35 22.36
CA ARG A 35 -21.19 20.50 23.16
C ARG A 35 -21.44 19.09 22.60
N GLU A 36 -20.90 18.74 21.45
CA GLU A 36 -21.16 17.45 20.78
C GLU A 36 -19.87 16.71 20.34
N CYS A 37 -18.82 16.72 21.15
CA CYS A 37 -17.64 15.87 20.89
C CYS A 37 -17.39 14.92 22.07
N SER A 38 -17.48 13.62 21.79
CA SER A 38 -17.09 12.54 22.72
C SER A 38 -15.57 12.35 22.82
N GLU A 39 -14.79 13.33 22.37
CA GLU A 39 -13.35 13.21 22.19
C GLU A 39 -12.61 13.82 23.39
N GLN A 40 -11.63 13.06 23.91
CA GLN A 40 -10.85 13.45 25.10
C GLN A 40 -9.60 14.27 24.78
N ILE A 41 -9.32 14.50 23.49
CA ILE A 41 -8.09 15.17 23.03
C ILE A 41 -8.46 16.27 22.04
N LYS A 42 -7.80 17.41 22.19
CA LYS A 42 -7.92 18.58 21.31
C LYS A 42 -6.53 19.04 20.93
N ILE A 43 -6.32 19.31 19.64
CA ILE A 43 -5.05 19.82 19.12
C ILE A 43 -5.26 21.27 18.72
N ILE A 44 -4.44 22.18 19.23
CA ILE A 44 -4.41 23.60 18.89
C ILE A 44 -3.15 23.88 18.08
N TYR A 45 -3.22 24.68 17.02
CA TYR A 45 -2.10 24.99 16.14
C TYR A 45 -2.33 26.28 15.34
N LYS A 46 -1.28 26.80 14.71
CA LYS A 46 -1.34 27.88 13.71
C LYS A 46 -0.98 27.36 12.33
N PHE A 47 -1.29 28.14 11.30
CA PHE A 47 -0.74 27.92 9.96
C PHE A 47 0.40 28.92 9.73
N CYS A 48 1.53 28.45 9.19
CA CYS A 48 2.74 29.28 9.06
C CYS A 48 3.06 29.70 7.62
N ASN A 49 2.53 29.02 6.59
CA ASN A 49 2.63 29.48 5.20
C ASN A 49 1.83 28.62 4.23
N VAL A 50 1.68 29.13 3.00
CA VAL A 50 1.15 28.39 1.85
C VAL A 50 2.31 27.89 0.99
N LYS A 51 2.57 26.58 0.97
CA LYS A 51 3.47 25.95 -0.03
C LYS A 51 2.63 25.24 -1.08
N ASN A 52 2.87 25.56 -2.36
CA ASN A 52 2.16 24.96 -3.50
C ASN A 52 0.63 25.05 -3.40
N GLY A 53 0.11 26.09 -2.77
CA GLY A 53 -1.32 26.24 -2.50
C GLY A 53 -1.78 25.58 -1.20
N ASN A 54 -1.05 24.68 -0.56
CA ASN A 54 -1.52 24.05 0.69
C ASN A 54 -1.06 24.83 1.94
N LEU A 55 -1.96 25.02 2.91
CA LEU A 55 -1.67 25.58 4.23
C LEU A 55 -0.85 24.58 5.06
N GLU A 56 0.36 24.97 5.47
CA GLU A 56 1.21 24.15 6.37
C GLU A 56 0.96 24.50 7.84
N VAL A 57 0.85 23.47 8.67
CA VAL A 57 0.68 23.60 10.13
C VAL A 57 2.01 23.96 10.78
N ASP A 58 2.01 25.00 11.60
CA ASP A 58 3.12 25.37 12.47
C ASP A 58 3.20 24.40 13.65
N LEU A 59 4.08 23.39 13.54
CA LEU A 59 4.27 22.39 14.59
C LEU A 59 4.86 22.96 15.88
N ASP A 60 5.62 24.06 15.81
CA ASP A 60 6.20 24.68 17.01
C ASP A 60 5.09 25.32 17.86
N SER A 61 4.11 25.93 17.20
CA SER A 61 2.90 26.48 17.83
C SER A 61 1.93 25.43 18.36
N MET A 62 2.12 24.14 18.02
CA MET A 62 1.14 23.09 18.31
C MET A 62 1.06 22.79 19.81
N GLU A 63 -0.15 22.77 20.35
CA GLU A 63 -0.47 22.40 21.73
C GLU A 63 -1.49 21.26 21.75
N ILE A 64 -1.22 20.24 22.56
CA ILE A 64 -2.14 19.11 22.76
C ILE A 64 -2.81 19.33 24.11
N MET A 65 -4.15 19.36 24.10
CA MET A 65 -5.01 19.50 25.26
C MET A 65 -5.74 18.19 25.52
N HIS A 66 -5.97 17.87 26.78
CA HIS A 66 -6.75 16.72 27.22
C HIS A 66 -7.92 17.20 28.08
N LEU A 67 -9.07 16.56 27.94
CA LEU A 67 -10.23 16.85 28.78
C LEU A 67 -10.05 16.12 30.13
N ASP A 68 -9.86 16.86 31.21
CA ASP A 68 -9.76 16.26 32.54
C ASP A 68 -11.11 15.76 33.06
N ASP A 69 -11.09 15.05 34.19
CA ASP A 69 -12.30 14.52 34.84
C ASP A 69 -13.28 15.62 35.29
N SER A 70 -12.84 16.88 35.35
CA SER A 70 -13.67 18.05 35.67
C SER A 70 -14.36 18.65 34.44
N GLY A 71 -14.07 18.13 33.24
CA GLY A 71 -14.57 18.67 31.98
C GLY A 71 -13.81 19.90 31.49
N SER A 72 -12.61 20.15 32.02
CA SER A 72 -11.76 21.27 31.62
C SER A 72 -10.64 20.82 30.69
N TRP A 73 -10.34 21.61 29.66
CA TRP A 73 -9.21 21.36 28.77
C TRP A 73 -7.91 21.78 29.45
N VAL A 74 -7.00 20.82 29.67
CA VAL A 74 -5.68 21.05 30.28
C VAL A 74 -4.54 20.71 29.32
N PRO A 75 -3.40 21.42 29.37
CA PRO A 75 -2.23 21.08 28.56
C PRO A 75 -1.75 19.65 28.85
N ALA A 76 -1.66 18.85 27.79
CA ALA A 76 -1.28 17.44 27.84
C ALA A 76 0.13 17.18 27.29
N SER A 77 0.97 18.22 27.22
CA SER A 77 2.39 18.14 26.79
C SER A 77 3.23 17.19 27.65
N ASN A 78 2.77 16.88 28.87
CA ASN A 78 3.42 15.91 29.73
C ASN A 78 3.09 14.45 29.40
N ILE A 79 1.98 14.23 28.69
CA ILE A 79 1.42 12.92 28.34
C ILE A 79 1.76 12.60 26.88
N TYR A 80 1.62 13.57 25.99
CA TYR A 80 1.86 13.43 24.55
C TYR A 80 3.07 14.27 24.13
N GLY A 81 3.99 13.65 23.36
CA GLY A 81 5.08 14.38 22.71
C GLY A 81 4.56 15.19 21.53
N LYS A 82 5.11 16.39 21.32
CA LYS A 82 4.82 17.16 20.10
C LYS A 82 5.33 16.37 18.89
N PRO A 83 4.55 16.26 17.80
CA PRO A 83 5.06 15.67 16.59
C PRO A 83 6.13 16.57 15.97
N VAL A 84 7.10 15.95 15.31
CA VAL A 84 8.22 16.64 14.68
C VAL A 84 8.12 16.43 13.18
N TYR A 85 8.31 17.49 12.42
CA TYR A 85 8.49 17.39 10.98
C TYR A 85 9.92 16.95 10.69
N LEU A 86 10.07 15.78 10.10
CA LEU A 86 11.35 15.26 9.66
C LEU A 86 11.57 15.70 8.21
N GLU A 87 12.33 16.78 7.99
CA GLU A 87 12.57 17.36 6.65
C GLU A 87 13.05 16.33 5.62
N SER A 88 13.96 15.45 6.03
CA SER A 88 14.53 14.39 5.21
C SER A 88 13.49 13.37 4.70
N THR A 89 12.42 13.14 5.47
CA THR A 89 11.32 12.24 5.10
C THR A 89 10.06 12.98 4.69
N GLU A 90 10.04 14.31 4.83
CA GLU A 90 8.87 15.21 4.77
C GLU A 90 7.64 14.63 5.50
N GLN A 91 7.86 13.98 6.63
CA GLN A 91 6.80 13.37 7.44
C GLN A 91 6.71 14.00 8.82
N ILE A 92 5.49 14.15 9.29
CA ILE A 92 5.19 14.46 10.67
C ILE A 92 5.25 13.13 11.45
N SER A 93 6.25 12.98 12.31
CA SER A 93 6.42 11.78 13.14
C SER A 93 6.20 12.11 14.60
N SER A 94 5.54 11.22 15.34
CA SER A 94 5.59 11.25 16.80
C SER A 94 6.97 10.78 17.24
N ILE A 95 7.67 11.64 17.95
CA ILE A 95 8.94 11.33 18.57
C ILE A 95 8.67 11.18 20.07
N GLY A 96 9.29 10.18 20.72
CA GLY A 96 9.14 10.02 22.17
C GLY A 96 9.49 11.31 22.90
N LYS A 97 8.84 11.58 24.04
CA LYS A 97 8.91 12.86 24.80
C LYS A 97 10.31 13.47 24.96
N PHE A 98 11.35 12.64 24.93
CA PHE A 98 12.75 13.02 25.15
C PHE A 98 13.68 12.70 23.98
N ILE A 99 13.15 12.41 22.79
CA ILE A 99 13.98 12.13 21.61
C ILE A 99 13.95 13.38 20.72
N ASN A 100 15.13 13.83 20.31
CA ASN A 100 15.32 14.88 19.31
C ASN A 100 16.38 14.42 18.30
N ILE A 101 16.60 15.22 17.24
CA ILE A 101 17.56 14.87 16.18
C ILE A 101 18.98 14.73 16.75
N GLU A 102 19.39 15.63 17.65
CA GLU A 102 20.70 15.61 18.30
C GLU A 102 20.97 14.30 19.07
N ILE A 103 19.97 13.77 19.78
CA ILE A 103 20.08 12.49 20.47
C ILE A 103 20.28 11.35 19.47
N LEU A 104 19.58 11.37 18.34
CA LEU A 104 19.72 10.34 17.30
C LEU A 104 21.10 10.41 16.64
N GLU A 105 21.62 11.60 16.38
CA GLU A 105 22.98 11.81 15.87
C GLU A 105 24.04 11.30 16.85
N ASN A 106 23.90 11.60 18.14
CA ASN A 106 24.77 11.09 19.19
C ASN A 106 24.72 9.57 19.28
N GLN A 107 23.53 8.96 19.17
CA GLN A 107 23.37 7.51 19.11
C GLN A 107 24.05 6.89 17.88
N LEU A 108 23.96 7.53 16.70
CA LEU A 108 24.67 7.08 15.50
C LEU A 108 26.19 7.10 15.70
N LYS A 109 26.73 8.14 16.33
CA LYS A 109 28.15 8.23 16.65
C LYS A 109 28.59 7.08 17.57
N MET A 110 27.85 6.84 18.65
CA MET A 110 28.11 5.71 19.56
C MET A 110 28.01 4.36 18.85
N LEU A 111 27.03 4.18 17.97
CA LEU A 111 26.89 2.94 17.19
C LEU A 111 28.07 2.71 16.26
N ASN A 112 28.62 3.74 15.62
CA ASN A 112 29.80 3.62 14.77
C ASN A 112 31.03 3.19 15.58
N GLU A 113 31.22 3.75 16.79
CA GLU A 113 32.30 3.34 17.70
C GLU A 113 32.15 1.87 18.12
N LEU A 114 30.94 1.45 18.55
CA LEU A 114 30.68 0.06 18.93
C LEU A 114 30.85 -0.91 17.75
N MET A 115 30.44 -0.52 16.54
CA MET A 115 30.63 -1.34 15.34
C MET A 115 32.09 -1.47 14.93
N SER A 116 32.96 -0.53 15.32
CA SER A 116 34.41 -0.67 15.12
C SER A 116 35.04 -1.72 16.03
N LEU A 117 34.42 -1.96 17.21
CA LEU A 117 34.86 -2.95 18.19
C LEU A 117 34.27 -4.34 17.88
N ASP A 118 33.00 -4.40 17.50
CA ASP A 118 32.29 -5.64 17.15
C ASP A 118 31.52 -5.48 15.84
N PRO A 119 32.19 -5.68 14.68
CA PRO A 119 31.59 -5.47 13.36
C PRO A 119 30.54 -6.53 13.00
N GLU A 120 30.50 -7.66 13.70
CA GLU A 120 29.61 -8.80 13.44
C GLU A 120 28.36 -8.80 14.33
N CYS A 121 28.23 -7.83 15.24
CA CYS A 121 27.01 -7.67 16.02
C CYS A 121 25.86 -7.11 15.17
N LYS A 122 25.01 -8.02 14.67
CA LYS A 122 23.80 -7.67 13.88
C LYS A 122 22.89 -6.63 14.55
N TYR A 123 22.82 -6.59 15.88
CA TYR A 123 21.97 -5.66 16.61
C TYR A 123 22.45 -4.21 16.48
N LEU A 124 23.77 -3.99 16.43
CA LEU A 124 24.35 -2.67 16.15
C LEU A 124 24.00 -2.22 14.74
N ILE A 125 24.17 -3.10 13.74
CA ILE A 125 23.85 -2.78 12.35
C ILE A 125 22.35 -2.48 12.18
N LEU A 126 21.47 -3.31 12.76
CA LEU A 126 20.03 -3.10 12.72
C LEU A 126 19.60 -1.81 13.41
N SER A 127 20.24 -1.46 14.53
CA SER A 127 19.95 -0.21 15.24
C SER A 127 20.37 1.00 14.42
N ARG A 128 21.56 0.93 13.80
CA ARG A 128 22.06 1.95 12.88
C ARG A 128 21.11 2.14 11.69
N ILE A 129 20.68 1.06 11.04
CA ILE A 129 19.70 1.13 9.94
C ILE A 129 18.40 1.80 10.41
N LYS A 130 17.87 1.41 11.57
CA LYS A 130 16.62 1.99 12.09
C LYS A 130 16.73 3.50 12.29
N ILE A 131 17.82 3.97 12.89
CA ILE A 131 18.01 5.40 13.15
C ILE A 131 18.20 6.14 11.83
N LEU A 132 19.07 5.65 10.94
CA LEU A 132 19.29 6.26 9.61
C LEU A 132 17.99 6.34 8.80
N ALA A 133 17.22 5.25 8.76
CA ALA A 133 15.96 5.19 8.02
C ALA A 133 14.89 6.10 8.64
N PHE A 134 14.86 6.20 9.97
CA PHE A 134 13.98 7.14 10.67
C PHE A 134 14.36 8.59 10.37
N MET A 135 15.65 8.89 10.35
CA MET A 135 16.20 10.19 9.98
C MET A 135 16.14 10.48 8.47
N GLY A 136 15.59 9.58 7.63
CA GLY A 136 15.46 9.81 6.19
C GLY A 136 16.79 9.92 5.44
N GLU A 137 17.86 9.36 6.00
CA GLU A 137 19.19 9.40 5.38
C GLU A 137 19.20 8.66 4.04
N LYS A 138 19.68 9.32 2.98
CA LYS A 138 19.71 8.76 1.61
C LYS A 138 20.94 7.88 1.41
N ILE A 139 20.98 6.76 2.13
CA ILE A 139 22.08 5.78 2.08
C ILE A 139 21.57 4.51 1.37
N ASP A 140 22.44 3.83 0.64
CA ASP A 140 22.10 2.50 0.15
C ASP A 140 22.15 1.48 1.32
N TYR A 141 20.98 1.02 1.73
CA TYR A 141 20.84 0.03 2.80
C TYR A 141 21.16 -1.40 2.33
N ASN A 142 21.33 -1.64 1.02
CA ASN A 142 21.56 -2.98 0.47
C ASN A 142 22.79 -3.65 1.06
N ASP A 143 23.90 -2.92 1.15
CA ASP A 143 25.15 -3.45 1.69
C ASP A 143 25.01 -3.84 3.17
N LEU A 144 24.28 -3.04 3.94
CA LEU A 144 24.05 -3.30 5.36
C LEU A 144 23.15 -4.53 5.56
N TYR A 145 22.09 -4.67 4.76
CA TYR A 145 21.23 -5.85 4.82
C TYR A 145 21.90 -7.10 4.26
N THR A 146 22.77 -6.96 3.26
CA THR A 146 23.61 -8.06 2.75
C THR A 146 24.55 -8.54 3.84
N LYS A 147 25.23 -7.62 4.54
CA LYS A 147 26.11 -7.94 5.67
C LYS A 147 25.34 -8.64 6.80
N ILE A 148 24.18 -8.10 7.21
CA ILE A 148 23.37 -8.73 8.26
C ILE A 148 22.91 -10.13 7.84
N SER A 149 22.57 -10.33 6.56
CA SER A 149 22.14 -11.64 6.06
C SER A 149 23.26 -12.67 6.01
N GLN A 150 24.52 -12.23 5.89
CA GLN A 150 25.70 -13.10 6.03
C GLN A 150 25.91 -13.51 7.49
N ILE A 151 25.76 -12.57 8.44
CA ILE A 151 25.88 -12.81 9.88
C ILE A 151 24.75 -13.72 10.41
N ASP A 152 23.53 -13.52 9.92
CA ASP A 152 22.31 -14.18 10.40
C ASP A 152 21.48 -14.73 9.24
N SER A 153 22.02 -15.78 8.62
CA SER A 153 21.42 -16.42 7.44
C SER A 153 20.04 -17.02 7.69
N PHE A 154 19.73 -17.42 8.93
CA PHE A 154 18.43 -17.96 9.33
C PHE A 154 17.28 -16.95 9.15
N ARG A 155 17.58 -15.65 9.19
CA ARG A 155 16.59 -14.56 9.05
C ARG A 155 16.73 -13.77 7.76
N LYS A 156 17.43 -14.31 6.75
CA LYS A 156 17.63 -13.64 5.46
C LYS A 156 16.35 -13.07 4.86
N SER A 157 15.27 -13.86 4.78
CA SER A 157 13.98 -13.40 4.24
C SER A 157 13.39 -12.20 5.02
N TYR A 158 13.53 -12.21 6.35
CA TYR A 158 13.10 -11.09 7.19
C TYR A 158 13.90 -9.81 6.90
N TYR A 159 15.21 -9.93 6.63
CA TYR A 159 16.05 -8.79 6.26
C TYR A 159 15.74 -8.28 4.86
N ASP A 160 15.54 -9.17 3.90
CA ASP A 160 15.13 -8.84 2.53
C ASP A 160 13.78 -8.08 2.54
N ASP A 161 12.83 -8.52 3.36
CA ASP A 161 11.54 -7.85 3.54
C ASP A 161 11.71 -6.44 4.13
N MET A 162 12.55 -6.30 5.16
CA MET A 162 12.81 -5.00 5.78
C MET A 162 13.47 -4.03 4.80
N ASN A 163 14.45 -4.49 4.02
CA ASN A 163 15.10 -3.71 2.98
C ASN A 163 14.08 -3.28 1.91
N SER A 164 13.23 -4.21 1.47
CA SER A 164 12.15 -3.93 0.51
C SER A 164 11.20 -2.84 1.02
N GLN A 165 10.81 -2.87 2.30
CA GLN A 165 9.97 -1.81 2.87
C GLN A 165 10.64 -0.43 2.77
N LEU A 166 11.95 -0.32 2.99
CA LEU A 166 12.67 0.96 2.89
C LEU A 166 12.70 1.49 1.45
N LYS A 167 12.78 0.61 0.45
CA LYS A 167 12.75 0.98 -0.98
C LYS A 167 11.36 1.38 -1.45
N ILE A 168 10.32 0.71 -0.95
CA ILE A 168 8.92 0.93 -1.35
C ILE A 168 8.41 2.29 -0.84
N ARG A 169 8.72 2.67 0.40
CA ARG A 169 8.25 3.92 1.03
C ARG A 169 8.44 5.18 0.19
N PRO A 170 9.65 5.50 -0.32
CA PRO A 170 9.84 6.71 -1.12
C PRO A 170 9.04 6.66 -2.44
N ILE A 171 8.85 5.49 -3.04
CA ILE A 171 8.06 5.33 -4.27
C ILE A 171 6.58 5.61 -4.00
N LEU A 172 6.02 5.04 -2.93
CA LEU A 172 4.64 5.29 -2.52
C LEU A 172 4.40 6.78 -2.24
N LYS A 173 5.32 7.40 -1.50
CA LYS A 173 5.26 8.82 -1.18
C LYS A 173 5.28 9.69 -2.44
N ARG A 174 6.21 9.42 -3.37
CA ARG A 174 6.35 10.16 -4.62
C ARG A 174 5.08 10.05 -5.47
N ALA A 175 4.52 8.85 -5.61
CA ALA A 175 3.33 8.63 -6.44
C ALA A 175 2.13 9.48 -6.00
N ILE A 176 1.95 9.66 -4.68
CA ILE A 176 0.84 10.47 -4.15
C ILE A 176 1.11 11.97 -4.29
N SER A 177 2.37 12.40 -4.23
CA SER A 177 2.72 13.80 -4.52
C SER A 177 2.57 14.17 -6.00
N GLU A 178 2.80 13.23 -6.91
CA GLU A 178 2.78 13.47 -8.36
C GLU A 178 1.35 13.44 -8.94
N ASN A 179 0.47 12.58 -8.42
CA ASN A 179 -0.91 12.48 -8.87
C ASN A 179 -1.87 12.22 -7.71
N VAL A 180 -2.44 13.30 -7.17
CA VAL A 180 -3.33 13.26 -6.00
C VAL A 180 -4.68 12.59 -6.31
N ASN A 181 -5.17 12.71 -7.55
CA ASN A 181 -6.52 12.27 -7.91
C ASN A 181 -6.62 10.78 -8.22
N SER A 182 -5.58 10.20 -8.81
CA SER A 182 -5.52 8.77 -9.11
C SER A 182 -4.07 8.29 -9.02
N PRO A 183 -3.53 8.13 -7.79
CA PRO A 183 -2.16 7.70 -7.61
C PRO A 183 -1.95 6.31 -8.22
N ALA A 184 -0.96 6.22 -9.11
CA ALA A 184 -0.50 4.98 -9.70
C ALA A 184 0.91 4.69 -9.20
N VAL A 185 1.14 3.46 -8.75
CA VAL A 185 2.37 3.04 -8.11
C VAL A 185 2.96 1.85 -8.87
N ASP A 186 4.20 2.01 -9.32
CA ASP A 186 4.98 0.91 -9.91
C ASP A 186 6.02 0.38 -8.93
N LEU A 187 5.87 -0.87 -8.53
CA LEU A 187 6.78 -1.65 -7.69
C LEU A 187 7.23 -2.95 -8.39
N SER A 188 7.21 -2.96 -9.73
CA SER A 188 7.57 -4.15 -10.51
C SER A 188 9.05 -4.51 -10.38
N TYR A 189 9.35 -5.81 -10.42
CA TYR A 189 10.71 -6.37 -10.41
C TYR A 189 11.59 -5.93 -9.22
N MET A 190 10.98 -5.71 -8.05
CA MET A 190 11.67 -5.28 -6.84
C MET A 190 11.99 -6.42 -5.86
N SER A 191 11.75 -7.68 -6.25
CA SER A 191 11.93 -8.89 -5.42
C SER A 191 11.11 -8.87 -4.12
N ILE A 192 9.93 -8.26 -4.16
CA ILE A 192 9.05 -8.09 -3.00
C ILE A 192 8.37 -9.42 -2.66
N HIS A 193 8.49 -9.89 -1.42
CA HIS A 193 7.71 -11.02 -0.91
C HIS A 193 6.39 -10.56 -0.29
N THR A 194 6.44 -9.50 0.53
CA THR A 194 5.26 -8.91 1.19
C THR A 194 5.41 -7.39 1.36
N ILE A 195 4.29 -6.67 1.39
CA ILE A 195 4.24 -5.26 1.78
C ILE A 195 3.48 -5.16 3.09
N LYS A 196 4.17 -4.75 4.16
CA LYS A 196 3.56 -4.68 5.49
C LYS A 196 2.44 -3.66 5.51
N TYR A 197 1.38 -3.94 6.27
CA TYR A 197 0.25 -3.01 6.42
C TYR A 197 0.71 -1.59 6.78
N ARG A 198 1.59 -1.42 7.79
CA ARG A 198 2.10 -0.10 8.19
C ARG A 198 2.83 0.66 7.09
N THR A 199 3.36 -0.04 6.08
CA THR A 199 4.07 0.59 4.96
C THR A 199 3.08 1.12 3.93
N ILE A 200 1.98 0.41 3.67
CA ILE A 200 1.09 0.71 2.55
C ILE A 200 -0.22 1.38 2.97
N THR A 201 -0.69 1.18 4.20
CA THR A 201 -1.96 1.74 4.69
C THR A 201 -2.03 3.27 4.69
N PRO A 202 -0.95 4.05 4.93
CA PRO A 202 -1.02 5.50 4.78
C PRO A 202 -1.36 5.95 3.35
N TYR A 203 -1.20 5.05 2.39
CA TYR A 203 -1.35 5.28 0.96
C TYR A 203 -2.59 4.56 0.41
N PHE A 204 -3.64 4.43 1.24
CA PHE A 204 -4.88 3.71 0.90
C PHE A 204 -5.65 4.28 -0.31
N HIS A 205 -5.36 5.53 -0.70
CA HIS A 205 -5.93 6.21 -1.86
C HIS A 205 -5.31 5.79 -3.20
N ILE A 206 -4.42 4.79 -3.26
CA ILE A 206 -3.85 4.31 -4.52
C ILE A 206 -4.95 3.64 -5.37
N HIS A 207 -5.06 4.06 -6.65
CA HIS A 207 -5.99 3.46 -7.61
C HIS A 207 -5.33 2.39 -8.49
N SER A 208 -4.02 2.49 -8.74
CA SER A 208 -3.30 1.53 -9.56
C SER A 208 -2.02 1.07 -8.88
N LEU A 209 -1.82 -0.24 -8.76
CA LEU A 209 -0.63 -0.84 -8.16
C LEU A 209 -0.07 -1.93 -9.08
N ASN A 210 1.17 -1.73 -9.53
CA ASN A 210 1.91 -2.72 -10.29
C ASN A 210 2.92 -3.45 -9.39
N LEU A 211 2.71 -4.75 -9.21
CA LEU A 211 3.57 -5.68 -8.47
C LEU A 211 4.12 -6.80 -9.36
N LYS A 212 4.16 -6.58 -10.67
CA LYS A 212 4.67 -7.54 -11.65
C LYS A 212 6.08 -8.01 -11.34
N GLY A 213 6.33 -9.30 -11.53
CA GLY A 213 7.70 -9.85 -11.46
C GLY A 213 8.31 -9.84 -10.06
N ASN A 214 7.49 -9.97 -9.03
CA ASN A 214 7.92 -10.06 -7.63
C ASN A 214 7.78 -11.50 -7.10
N ASN A 215 7.89 -11.68 -5.79
CA ASN A 215 7.80 -12.97 -5.10
C ASN A 215 6.53 -13.05 -4.23
N VAL A 216 5.45 -12.37 -4.64
CA VAL A 216 4.18 -12.39 -3.90
C VAL A 216 3.52 -13.77 -4.06
N SER A 217 3.05 -14.33 -2.97
CA SER A 217 2.35 -15.62 -2.92
C SER A 217 1.00 -15.45 -2.24
N ASN A 218 0.14 -16.47 -2.30
CA ASN A 218 -1.14 -16.45 -1.58
C ASN A 218 -0.96 -16.12 -0.09
N LYS A 219 -0.02 -16.79 0.58
CA LYS A 219 0.29 -16.56 2.00
C LYS A 219 0.74 -15.12 2.26
N THR A 220 1.72 -14.65 1.50
CA THR A 220 2.29 -13.32 1.76
C THR A 220 1.32 -12.20 1.42
N LEU A 221 0.37 -12.43 0.51
CA LEU A 221 -0.69 -11.50 0.19
C LEU A 221 -1.66 -11.31 1.38
N PHE A 222 -2.09 -12.40 2.04
CA PHE A 222 -2.94 -12.31 3.24
C PHE A 222 -2.24 -11.64 4.43
N GLU A 223 -0.92 -11.81 4.55
CA GLU A 223 -0.12 -11.15 5.58
C GLU A 223 0.25 -9.69 5.22
N SER A 224 -0.03 -9.27 3.98
CA SER A 224 0.27 -7.93 3.47
C SER A 224 -0.84 -6.91 3.77
N GLY A 225 -0.53 -5.64 3.54
CA GLY A 225 -1.53 -4.57 3.52
C GLY A 225 -2.21 -4.35 2.17
N ILE A 226 -1.88 -5.12 1.12
CA ILE A 226 -2.45 -4.92 -0.23
C ILE A 226 -3.98 -5.05 -0.21
N PRO A 227 -4.59 -6.05 0.48
CA PRO A 227 -6.05 -6.14 0.63
C PRO A 227 -6.71 -4.95 1.33
N LEU A 228 -5.95 -4.03 1.96
CA LEU A 228 -6.48 -2.85 2.63
C LEU A 228 -6.58 -1.63 1.71
N LEU A 229 -6.13 -1.74 0.45
CA LEU A 229 -6.24 -0.68 -0.56
C LEU A 229 -7.67 -0.62 -1.12
N ILE A 230 -8.60 -0.10 -0.34
CA ILE A 230 -10.04 -0.14 -0.65
C ILE A 230 -10.44 0.63 -1.93
N PHE A 231 -9.60 1.55 -2.41
CA PHE A 231 -9.82 2.35 -3.63
C PHE A 231 -9.10 1.80 -4.87
N ILE A 232 -8.43 0.64 -4.76
CA ILE A 232 -7.69 0.08 -5.89
C ILE A 232 -8.63 -0.31 -7.02
N GLU A 233 -8.31 0.14 -8.23
CA GLU A 233 -9.03 -0.15 -9.48
C GLU A 233 -8.25 -1.10 -10.38
N HIS A 234 -6.91 -0.97 -10.38
CA HIS A 234 -6.02 -1.76 -11.22
C HIS A 234 -4.92 -2.40 -10.38
N LEU A 235 -4.81 -3.72 -10.44
CA LEU A 235 -3.79 -4.48 -9.73
C LEU A 235 -3.09 -5.45 -10.68
N ASP A 236 -1.80 -5.22 -10.91
CA ASP A 236 -0.94 -6.15 -11.66
C ASP A 236 -0.14 -7.02 -10.67
N LEU A 237 -0.49 -8.30 -10.60
CA LEU A 237 0.19 -9.35 -9.85
C LEU A 237 0.84 -10.38 -10.78
N SER A 238 1.06 -10.05 -12.06
CA SER A 238 1.63 -10.96 -13.04
C SER A 238 3.07 -11.38 -12.67
N GLN A 239 3.51 -12.56 -13.11
CA GLN A 239 4.86 -13.07 -12.87
C GLN A 239 5.25 -13.15 -11.37
N ASN A 240 4.31 -13.58 -10.52
CA ASN A 240 4.55 -13.79 -9.09
C ASN A 240 4.53 -15.30 -8.75
N LYS A 241 4.25 -15.66 -7.48
CA LYS A 241 4.18 -17.03 -6.94
C LYS A 241 2.79 -17.37 -6.43
N ILE A 242 1.75 -16.92 -7.14
CA ILE A 242 0.36 -17.17 -6.79
C ILE A 242 -0.07 -18.54 -7.35
N GLU A 243 -0.55 -19.42 -6.48
CA GLU A 243 -0.89 -20.81 -6.81
C GLU A 243 -2.40 -21.09 -6.75
N ASN A 244 -3.13 -20.35 -5.92
CA ASN A 244 -4.55 -20.58 -5.64
C ASN A 244 -5.40 -19.34 -5.99
N LEU A 245 -6.33 -19.47 -6.93
CA LEU A 245 -7.21 -18.36 -7.31
C LEU A 245 -8.27 -18.05 -6.24
N SER A 246 -8.79 -19.06 -5.55
CA SER A 246 -9.81 -18.89 -4.50
C SER A 246 -9.32 -18.00 -3.35
N ASP A 247 -8.05 -18.13 -2.99
CA ASP A 247 -7.38 -17.27 -2.00
C ASP A 247 -7.31 -15.81 -2.47
N ILE A 248 -7.03 -15.57 -3.75
CA ILE A 248 -7.01 -14.22 -4.33
C ILE A 248 -8.40 -13.59 -4.29
N ILE A 249 -9.43 -14.35 -4.68
CA ILE A 249 -10.83 -13.89 -4.60
C ILE A 249 -11.17 -13.55 -3.15
N ALA A 250 -10.82 -14.41 -2.20
CA ALA A 250 -11.09 -14.19 -0.79
C ALA A 250 -10.39 -12.94 -0.25
N ALA A 251 -9.18 -12.64 -0.72
CA ALA A 251 -8.42 -11.45 -0.36
C ALA A 251 -9.00 -10.15 -0.94
N PHE A 252 -9.72 -10.19 -2.07
CA PHE A 252 -10.20 -8.98 -2.75
C PHE A 252 -11.73 -8.84 -2.81
N LYS A 253 -12.50 -9.80 -2.29
CA LYS A 253 -13.98 -9.79 -2.33
C LYS A 253 -14.65 -8.56 -1.69
N HIS A 254 -13.97 -7.87 -0.77
CA HIS A 254 -14.48 -6.68 -0.08
C HIS A 254 -14.10 -5.37 -0.78
N ILE A 255 -13.22 -5.42 -1.80
CA ILE A 255 -12.81 -4.25 -2.57
C ILE A 255 -13.83 -4.04 -3.68
N ASN A 256 -14.65 -2.99 -3.55
CA ASN A 256 -15.71 -2.70 -4.52
C ASN A 256 -15.22 -1.90 -5.74
N CYS A 257 -13.99 -1.35 -5.71
CA CYS A 257 -13.46 -0.49 -6.75
C CYS A 257 -12.63 -1.25 -7.80
N ILE A 258 -12.24 -2.50 -7.55
CA ILE A 258 -11.34 -3.24 -8.42
C ILE A 258 -12.01 -3.54 -9.76
N LYS A 259 -11.40 -3.07 -10.85
CA LYS A 259 -11.88 -3.24 -12.22
C LYS A 259 -11.00 -4.21 -13.01
N ARG A 260 -9.68 -4.16 -12.81
CA ARG A 260 -8.72 -5.01 -13.54
C ARG A 260 -7.75 -5.70 -12.60
N LEU A 261 -7.59 -7.01 -12.81
CA LEU A 261 -6.67 -7.85 -12.05
C LEU A 261 -5.85 -8.71 -13.02
N ASP A 262 -4.54 -8.46 -13.09
CA ASP A 262 -3.62 -9.29 -13.87
C ASP A 262 -2.94 -10.32 -12.98
N LEU A 263 -3.19 -11.60 -13.24
CA LEU A 263 -2.60 -12.76 -12.58
C LEU A 263 -1.78 -13.62 -13.54
N SER A 264 -1.50 -13.11 -14.74
CA SER A 264 -0.81 -13.84 -15.79
C SER A 264 0.58 -14.31 -15.33
N LYS A 265 1.06 -15.42 -15.93
CA LYS A 265 2.39 -15.98 -15.63
C LYS A 265 2.62 -16.32 -14.15
N ASN A 266 1.57 -16.69 -13.43
CA ASN A 266 1.63 -17.26 -12.10
C ASN A 266 1.43 -18.79 -12.13
N PRO A 267 1.91 -19.55 -11.14
CA PRO A 267 1.70 -20.99 -11.04
C PRO A 267 0.27 -21.37 -10.58
N ILE A 268 -0.77 -20.68 -11.07
CA ILE A 268 -2.16 -20.89 -10.66
C ILE A 268 -2.65 -22.27 -11.12
N THR A 269 -3.00 -23.11 -10.15
CA THR A 269 -3.48 -24.47 -10.39
C THR A 269 -4.99 -24.50 -10.70
N PRO A 270 -5.48 -25.51 -11.44
CA PRO A 270 -6.90 -25.64 -11.72
C PRO A 270 -7.73 -25.78 -10.45
N ILE A 271 -8.84 -25.04 -10.42
CA ILE A 271 -9.77 -25.03 -9.29
C ILE A 271 -10.63 -26.30 -9.38
N ARG A 272 -10.95 -26.91 -8.24
CA ARG A 272 -11.97 -27.97 -8.18
C ARG A 272 -13.33 -27.31 -8.35
N ASP A 273 -14.10 -27.80 -9.33
CA ASP A 273 -15.35 -27.23 -9.85
C ASP A 273 -16.29 -26.67 -8.75
N ASP A 274 -16.94 -25.54 -9.07
CA ASP A 274 -18.00 -24.80 -8.33
C ASP A 274 -17.61 -23.42 -7.77
N THR A 275 -16.36 -22.95 -7.95
CA THR A 275 -15.99 -21.60 -7.49
C THR A 275 -16.52 -20.53 -8.44
N ILE A 276 -17.66 -19.92 -8.09
CA ILE A 276 -18.10 -18.66 -8.70
C ILE A 276 -17.05 -17.60 -8.37
N LEU A 277 -16.46 -16.96 -9.40
CA LEU A 277 -15.56 -15.82 -9.18
C LEU A 277 -16.37 -14.64 -8.62
N GLY A 278 -16.25 -14.41 -7.31
CA GLY A 278 -17.07 -13.46 -6.55
C GLY A 278 -16.44 -12.09 -6.31
N ILE A 279 -15.48 -11.65 -7.14
CA ILE A 279 -14.92 -10.29 -7.02
C ILE A 279 -15.95 -9.30 -7.60
N ARG A 280 -16.48 -8.43 -6.75
CA ARG A 280 -17.53 -7.47 -7.14
C ARG A 280 -16.95 -6.38 -8.03
N ASN A 281 -17.69 -6.01 -9.07
CA ASN A 281 -17.38 -4.92 -10.02
C ASN A 281 -16.11 -5.11 -10.88
N ILE A 282 -15.49 -6.29 -10.84
CA ILE A 282 -14.38 -6.59 -11.72
C ILE A 282 -14.87 -6.60 -13.17
N GLU A 283 -14.12 -5.97 -14.05
CA GLU A 283 -14.40 -5.86 -15.49
C GLU A 283 -13.52 -6.82 -16.28
N GLU A 284 -12.29 -7.05 -15.81
CA GLU A 284 -11.28 -7.85 -16.51
C GLU A 284 -10.37 -8.60 -15.53
N ILE A 285 -10.16 -9.88 -15.80
CA ILE A 285 -9.14 -10.72 -15.16
C ILE A 285 -8.25 -11.34 -16.23
N ASP A 286 -6.94 -11.20 -16.07
CA ASP A 286 -5.96 -11.91 -16.91
C ASP A 286 -5.37 -13.10 -16.15
N ILE A 287 -5.55 -14.31 -16.67
CA ILE A 287 -4.94 -15.55 -16.15
C ILE A 287 -4.05 -16.21 -17.21
N SER A 288 -3.61 -15.46 -18.21
CA SER A 288 -2.80 -15.94 -19.31
C SER A 288 -1.50 -16.59 -18.83
N GLN A 289 -1.06 -17.62 -19.55
CA GLN A 289 0.18 -18.35 -19.25
C GLN A 289 0.21 -18.92 -17.82
N THR A 290 -0.94 -19.38 -17.33
CA THR A 290 -1.08 -20.13 -16.07
C THR A 290 -1.51 -21.57 -16.35
N PRO A 291 -1.18 -22.54 -15.48
CA PRO A 291 -1.72 -23.90 -15.59
C PRO A 291 -3.26 -23.96 -15.59
N PHE A 292 -3.93 -22.99 -14.94
CA PHE A 292 -5.39 -22.88 -14.98
C PHE A 292 -5.90 -22.45 -16.36
N ALA A 293 -5.29 -21.46 -17.02
CA ALA A 293 -5.63 -21.11 -18.39
C ALA A 293 -5.41 -22.29 -19.35
N GLU A 294 -4.30 -23.02 -19.23
CA GLU A 294 -4.06 -24.25 -20.02
C GLU A 294 -5.18 -25.29 -19.82
N ASN A 295 -5.66 -25.44 -18.59
CA ASN A 295 -6.75 -26.36 -18.27
C ASN A 295 -8.10 -25.92 -18.88
N ILE A 296 -8.46 -24.64 -18.74
CA ILE A 296 -9.67 -24.04 -19.35
C ILE A 296 -9.66 -24.29 -20.86
N LEU A 297 -8.53 -23.98 -21.50
CA LEU A 297 -8.36 -24.15 -22.94
C LEU A 297 -8.45 -25.63 -23.35
N SER A 298 -7.85 -26.54 -22.58
CA SER A 298 -7.95 -27.99 -22.81
C SER A 298 -9.40 -28.49 -22.74
N ILE A 299 -10.16 -28.05 -21.73
CA ILE A 299 -11.59 -28.40 -21.59
C ILE A 299 -12.40 -27.83 -22.75
N PHE A 300 -12.16 -26.58 -23.11
CA PHE A 300 -12.86 -25.92 -24.21
C PHE A 300 -12.63 -26.64 -25.55
N CYS A 301 -11.38 -26.99 -25.85
CA CYS A 301 -11.02 -27.76 -27.05
C CYS A 301 -11.68 -29.15 -27.07
N LYS A 302 -11.63 -29.87 -25.94
CA LYS A 302 -12.23 -31.22 -25.82
C LYS A 302 -13.75 -31.22 -25.99
N ASN A 303 -14.40 -30.10 -25.71
CA ASN A 303 -15.85 -29.96 -25.85
C ASN A 303 -16.26 -29.24 -27.13
N ASN A 304 -15.47 -29.36 -28.21
CA ASN A 304 -15.77 -28.74 -29.52
C ASN A 304 -16.07 -27.24 -29.42
N PHE A 305 -15.27 -26.50 -28.65
CA PHE A 305 -15.43 -25.05 -28.50
C PHE A 305 -16.77 -24.65 -27.83
N ASN A 306 -17.36 -25.55 -27.05
CA ASN A 306 -18.52 -25.27 -26.22
C ASN A 306 -18.09 -24.78 -24.82
N SER A 307 -18.61 -23.62 -24.42
CA SER A 307 -18.35 -22.97 -23.14
C SER A 307 -19.19 -23.49 -21.96
N GLU A 308 -20.22 -24.31 -22.18
CA GLU A 308 -21.13 -24.79 -21.12
C GLU A 308 -20.44 -25.60 -20.02
N LYS A 309 -19.30 -26.23 -20.33
CA LYS A 309 -18.50 -27.00 -19.36
C LYS A 309 -17.33 -26.20 -18.76
N LEU A 310 -17.24 -24.92 -19.05
CA LEU A 310 -16.23 -24.05 -18.44
C LEU A 310 -16.68 -23.57 -17.06
N PRO A 311 -15.74 -23.24 -16.17
CA PRO A 311 -16.07 -22.62 -14.90
C PRO A 311 -16.89 -21.33 -15.10
N ASN A 312 -17.85 -21.09 -14.20
CA ASN A 312 -18.62 -19.85 -14.24
C ASN A 312 -17.76 -18.68 -13.73
N PHE A 313 -17.36 -17.83 -14.65
CA PHE A 313 -16.53 -16.66 -14.39
C PHE A 313 -17.33 -15.37 -14.14
N GLY A 314 -18.63 -15.42 -13.85
CA GLY A 314 -19.42 -14.20 -13.65
C GLY A 314 -19.52 -13.32 -14.90
N ASN A 315 -19.80 -12.02 -14.74
CA ASN A 315 -20.07 -11.06 -15.83
C ASN A 315 -18.86 -10.16 -16.15
N PHE A 316 -17.71 -10.75 -16.44
CA PHE A 316 -16.50 -10.01 -16.77
C PHE A 316 -15.65 -10.72 -17.83
N ILE A 317 -14.63 -10.02 -18.30
CA ILE A 317 -13.69 -10.47 -19.33
C ILE A 317 -12.61 -11.34 -18.68
N VAL A 318 -12.45 -12.57 -19.14
CA VAL A 318 -11.32 -13.43 -18.74
C VAL A 318 -10.39 -13.64 -19.92
N ASN A 319 -9.14 -13.20 -19.78
CA ASN A 319 -8.09 -13.41 -20.78
C ASN A 319 -7.30 -14.69 -20.47
N CYS A 320 -7.27 -15.59 -21.45
CA CYS A 320 -6.58 -16.87 -21.41
C CYS A 320 -5.66 -17.01 -22.63
N GLU A 321 -4.54 -16.30 -22.66
CA GLU A 321 -3.50 -16.45 -23.70
C GLU A 321 -2.44 -17.49 -23.29
N LEU A 322 -1.95 -18.30 -24.24
CA LEU A 322 -0.82 -19.21 -24.06
C LEU A 322 0.45 -18.70 -24.77
N LYS A 323 1.63 -19.13 -24.29
CA LYS A 323 2.88 -18.89 -25.02
C LYS A 323 2.88 -19.55 -26.40
N GLU A 324 3.70 -19.00 -27.29
CA GLU A 324 3.98 -19.52 -28.64
C GLU A 324 4.14 -21.05 -28.66
N GLY A 325 3.41 -21.72 -29.56
CA GLY A 325 3.51 -23.18 -29.79
C GLY A 325 2.25 -23.99 -29.46
N TYR A 326 1.25 -23.40 -28.78
CA TYR A 326 -0.05 -24.04 -28.58
C TYR A 326 -1.01 -23.64 -29.70
N VAL A 327 -1.33 -24.57 -30.59
CA VAL A 327 -2.28 -24.35 -31.69
C VAL A 327 -3.65 -24.96 -31.36
N ILE A 328 -4.65 -24.12 -31.07
CA ILE A 328 -6.03 -24.53 -30.82
C ILE A 328 -6.89 -24.38 -32.10
N THR A 329 -6.86 -25.36 -33.01
CA THR A 329 -7.68 -25.28 -34.24
C THR A 329 -9.16 -25.59 -33.98
N GLY A 330 -10.05 -24.59 -34.08
CA GLY A 330 -11.47 -24.81 -34.40
C GLY A 330 -12.40 -23.59 -34.22
N SER A 331 -13.63 -23.71 -34.71
CA SER A 331 -14.51 -22.60 -35.10
C SER A 331 -15.80 -22.44 -34.28
N THR A 332 -16.26 -21.16 -34.26
CA THR A 332 -17.63 -20.62 -34.18
C THR A 332 -18.54 -21.09 -33.04
N ASP A 333 -18.52 -20.36 -31.93
CA ASP A 333 -19.59 -19.42 -31.53
C ASP A 333 -19.47 -19.11 -30.03
N CYS A 334 -18.56 -18.20 -29.67
CA CYS A 334 -18.53 -17.44 -28.43
C CYS A 334 -17.59 -16.22 -28.63
N ASN A 335 -17.91 -15.10 -27.97
CA ASN A 335 -17.45 -13.73 -28.26
C ASN A 335 -15.94 -13.57 -28.56
N SER A 336 -15.65 -13.17 -29.81
CA SER A 336 -14.35 -12.77 -30.41
C SER A 336 -13.12 -13.65 -30.16
N PHE A 337 -12.78 -14.49 -31.14
CA PHE A 337 -11.43 -15.04 -31.31
C PHE A 337 -10.62 -14.11 -32.22
N THR A 338 -9.45 -13.67 -31.78
CA THR A 338 -8.49 -13.02 -32.69
C THR A 338 -7.24 -13.88 -32.78
N LYS A 339 -7.05 -14.56 -33.92
CA LYS A 339 -5.80 -15.24 -34.25
C LYS A 339 -4.78 -14.17 -34.67
N LEU A 340 -3.96 -13.71 -33.73
CA LEU A 340 -2.76 -12.96 -34.03
C LEU A 340 -1.62 -13.97 -34.06
N SER A 341 -1.10 -14.27 -35.25
CA SER A 341 0.16 -15.02 -35.49
C SER A 341 0.51 -16.08 -34.43
N ASP A 342 0.10 -17.33 -34.66
CA ASP A 342 0.45 -18.52 -33.85
C ASP A 342 0.07 -18.50 -32.35
N GLN A 343 -0.73 -17.52 -31.92
CA GLN A 343 -1.27 -17.42 -30.55
C GLN A 343 -2.80 -17.54 -30.56
N TYR A 344 -3.33 -18.19 -29.52
CA TYR A 344 -4.77 -18.29 -29.27
C TYR A 344 -5.12 -17.45 -28.06
N ILE A 345 -5.85 -16.37 -28.31
CA ILE A 345 -6.46 -15.55 -27.26
C ILE A 345 -7.92 -16.02 -27.16
N ILE A 346 -8.28 -16.62 -26.03
CA ILE A 346 -9.68 -16.81 -25.67
C ILE A 346 -10.04 -15.71 -24.68
N THR A 347 -10.93 -14.83 -25.12
CA THR A 347 -11.57 -13.84 -24.27
C THR A 347 -12.97 -14.35 -23.92
N LEU A 348 -13.14 -14.83 -22.70
CA LEU A 348 -14.46 -15.22 -22.22
C LEU A 348 -15.14 -13.96 -21.68
N SER A 349 -16.09 -13.41 -22.44
CA SER A 349 -16.95 -12.32 -21.94
C SER A 349 -18.35 -12.87 -21.73
N ASN A 350 -18.83 -12.84 -20.49
CA ASN A 350 -20.22 -13.14 -20.21
C ASN A 350 -21.05 -11.86 -20.32
N LYS A 351 -21.80 -11.73 -21.42
CA LYS A 351 -22.77 -10.65 -21.60
C LYS A 351 -24.14 -11.14 -21.17
N GLY A 352 -24.45 -10.95 -19.88
CA GLY A 352 -25.83 -10.80 -19.41
C GLY A 352 -26.31 -11.84 -18.40
N PHE A 353 -26.81 -11.32 -17.27
CA PHE A 353 -28.23 -11.39 -16.95
C PHE A 353 -28.75 -9.98 -16.72
#